data_AF-J9EDP9-F1
#
_entry.id   AF-J9EDP9-F1
#
_cell.length_a   1.000
_cell.length_b   1.000
_cell.length_c   1.000
_cell.angle_alpha   90.00
_cell.angle_beta   90.00
_cell.angle_gamma   90.00
#
_symmetry.space_group_name_H-M   'P 1'
#
loop_
_entity.id
_entity.type
_entity.pdbx_description
1 polymer ?
#
loop_
_entity_poly.entity_id
_entity_poly.type
_entity_poly.pdbx_seq_one_letter_code
_entity_poly.pdbx_strand_id
1 'polypeptide(L)'
;MTAGMRIKRIEIDGFKSYAQRQIIDGFDAQFNAITGLNGSGKSNILDAICFVLGISNLSQVRAAQLSDLVYKQGQAGISKATVTITFDNTDTSNRPVGFDKYDEIIVRRQIVINGRNTYTINGAAATNSRVADMFRTVGLNVNNPHFLIMQGRITKVLNMKPMEIVGMIEEAAGTRMYEAKKQSAVRTIEKRKAKWLK
;
A
#
# COMPACT_ATOMS: atom_id res chain seq x y z
N MET A 1 22.41 -9.35 0.81
CA MET A 1 21.35 -8.33 0.99
C MET A 1 20.14 -9.08 1.53
N THR A 2 19.87 -8.99 2.83
CA THR A 2 18.77 -9.73 3.46
C THR A 2 17.45 -9.09 3.06
N ALA A 3 16.59 -9.87 2.41
CA ALA A 3 15.30 -9.42 1.94
C ALA A 3 14.30 -9.52 3.09
N GLY A 4 13.90 -8.36 3.63
CA GLY A 4 12.85 -8.25 4.65
C GLY A 4 11.48 -8.73 4.17
N MET A 5 10.42 -8.32 4.87
CA MET A 5 9.04 -8.73 4.56
C MET A 5 8.74 -8.69 3.04
N ARG A 6 8.37 -9.84 2.45
CA ARG A 6 8.17 -9.98 1.00
C ARG A 6 6.82 -10.56 0.65
N ILE A 7 6.30 -10.25 -0.54
CA ILE A 7 5.04 -10.81 -1.01
C ILE A 7 5.26 -12.30 -1.31
N LYS A 8 4.45 -13.16 -0.70
CA LYS A 8 4.39 -14.60 -0.98
C LYS A 8 3.27 -14.92 -1.95
N ARG A 9 2.10 -14.31 -1.73
CA ARG A 9 0.88 -14.59 -2.49
C ARG A 9 -0.04 -13.37 -2.55
N ILE A 10 -0.72 -13.18 -3.67
CA ILE A 10 -1.74 -12.17 -3.90
C ILE A 10 -3.03 -12.86 -4.32
N GLU A 11 -4.12 -12.56 -3.64
CA GLU A 11 -5.47 -13.01 -4.00
C GLU A 11 -6.32 -11.80 -4.38
N ILE A 12 -6.92 -11.86 -5.56
CA ILE A 12 -7.69 -10.76 -6.15
C ILE A 12 -9.08 -11.29 -6.50
N ASP A 13 -10.13 -10.67 -5.97
CA ASP A 13 -11.52 -11.06 -6.20
C ASP A 13 -12.40 -9.84 -6.45
N GLY A 14 -13.17 -9.84 -7.55
CA GLY A 14 -14.08 -8.76 -7.92
C GLY A 14 -13.40 -7.40 -8.17
N PHE A 15 -12.11 -7.36 -8.50
CA PHE A 15 -11.30 -6.14 -8.62
C PHE A 15 -10.96 -5.81 -10.08
N LYS A 16 -11.38 -4.64 -10.57
CA LYS A 16 -11.12 -4.13 -11.93
C LYS A 16 -11.43 -5.12 -13.06
N SER A 17 -10.40 -5.77 -13.62
CA SER A 17 -10.53 -6.76 -14.70
C SER A 17 -10.79 -8.18 -14.18
N TYR A 18 -10.64 -8.41 -12.88
CA TYR A 18 -10.77 -9.72 -12.24
C TYR A 18 -12.19 -9.90 -11.70
N ALA A 19 -13.06 -10.55 -12.50
CA ALA A 19 -14.43 -10.86 -12.09
C ALA A 19 -14.50 -11.95 -11.03
N GLN A 20 -13.64 -12.96 -11.16
CA GLN A 20 -13.55 -14.11 -10.27
C GLN A 20 -12.25 -14.07 -9.48
N ARG A 21 -12.25 -14.76 -8.33
CA ARG A 21 -11.08 -14.93 -7.49
C ARG A 21 -9.91 -15.52 -8.29
N GLN A 22 -8.81 -14.79 -8.32
CA GLN A 22 -7.52 -15.21 -8.87
C GLN A 22 -6.50 -15.26 -7.74
N ILE A 23 -5.65 -16.28 -7.77
CA ILE A 23 -4.56 -16.47 -6.81
C ILE A 23 -3.25 -16.44 -7.61
N ILE A 24 -2.40 -15.49 -7.27
CA ILE A 24 -1.06 -15.34 -7.81
C ILE A 24 -0.11 -15.73 -6.67
N ASP A 25 0.64 -16.80 -6.85
CA ASP A 25 1.55 -17.37 -5.85
C ASP A 25 2.92 -17.65 -6.50
N GLY A 26 3.89 -18.10 -5.71
CA GLY A 26 5.22 -18.46 -6.21
C GLY A 26 6.10 -17.24 -6.49
N PHE A 27 5.93 -16.16 -5.72
CA PHE A 27 6.81 -15.00 -5.80
C PHE A 27 8.22 -15.35 -5.31
N ASP A 28 9.22 -15.05 -6.13
CA ASP A 28 10.63 -15.19 -5.79
C ASP A 28 11.07 -14.05 -4.83
N ALA A 29 12.11 -14.32 -4.03
CA ALA A 29 12.62 -13.37 -3.05
C ALA A 29 13.37 -12.18 -3.67
N GLN A 30 13.90 -12.32 -4.89
CA GLN A 30 14.74 -11.33 -5.53
C GLN A 30 14.03 -10.65 -6.69
N PHE A 31 13.48 -11.42 -7.63
CA PHE A 31 12.96 -10.84 -8.87
C PHE A 31 11.70 -11.53 -9.36
N ASN A 32 10.69 -10.72 -9.66
CA ASN A 32 9.40 -11.19 -10.15
C ASN A 32 9.03 -10.43 -11.43
N ALA A 33 8.65 -11.15 -12.48
CA ALA A 33 8.20 -10.58 -13.74
C ALA A 33 6.73 -10.90 -13.98
N ILE A 34 5.93 -9.88 -14.29
CA ILE A 34 4.52 -10.01 -14.68
C ILE A 34 4.40 -9.69 -16.16
N THR A 35 4.09 -10.69 -16.99
CA THR A 35 4.01 -10.55 -18.45
C THR A 35 2.64 -11.03 -18.98
N GLY A 36 2.35 -10.77 -20.26
CA GLY A 36 1.10 -11.18 -20.92
C GLY A 36 0.57 -10.16 -21.93
N LEU A 37 -0.42 -10.57 -22.73
CA LEU A 37 -0.99 -9.78 -23.84
C LEU A 37 -1.65 -8.47 -23.40
N ASN A 38 -1.55 -7.40 -24.19
CA ASN A 38 -2.20 -6.12 -23.88
C ASN A 38 -3.69 -6.30 -23.53
N GLY A 39 -4.15 -5.60 -22.49
CA GLY A 39 -5.52 -5.76 -21.96
C GLY A 39 -5.73 -6.90 -20.96
N SER A 40 -4.76 -7.81 -20.74
CA SER A 40 -4.90 -8.95 -19.82
C SER A 40 -4.98 -8.62 -18.32
N GLY A 41 -4.98 -7.34 -17.94
CA GLY A 41 -5.09 -6.92 -16.54
C GLY A 41 -3.77 -6.84 -15.75
N LYS A 42 -2.60 -7.01 -16.37
CA LYS A 42 -1.27 -6.93 -15.70
C LYS A 42 -1.12 -5.73 -14.77
N SER A 43 -1.41 -4.53 -15.27
CA SER A 43 -1.31 -3.28 -14.49
C SER A 43 -2.31 -3.25 -13.33
N ASN A 44 -3.41 -4.02 -13.40
CA ASN A 44 -4.38 -4.12 -12.32
C ASN A 44 -3.86 -4.97 -11.16
N ILE A 45 -2.86 -5.83 -11.37
CA ILE A 45 -2.15 -6.51 -10.28
C ILE A 45 -1.39 -5.47 -9.45
N LEU A 46 -0.68 -4.55 -10.11
CA LEU A 46 0.00 -3.45 -9.43
C LEU A 46 -1.00 -2.54 -8.69
N ASP A 47 -2.14 -2.24 -9.32
CA ASP A 47 -3.20 -1.46 -8.65
C ASP A 47 -3.77 -2.18 -7.43
N ALA A 48 -3.91 -3.51 -7.48
CA ALA A 48 -4.37 -4.32 -6.36
C ALA A 48 -3.38 -4.26 -5.20
N ILE A 49 -2.07 -4.32 -5.49
CA ILE A 49 -1.01 -4.13 -4.50
C ILE A 49 -1.12 -2.74 -3.85
N CYS A 50 -1.20 -1.69 -4.68
CA CYS A 50 -1.32 -0.31 -4.20
C CYS A 50 -2.60 -0.07 -3.38
N PHE A 51 -3.69 -0.74 -3.76
CA PHE A 51 -4.95 -0.72 -3.03
C PHE A 51 -4.77 -1.29 -1.63
N VAL A 52 -4.13 -2.45 -1.46
CA VAL A 52 -3.87 -3.03 -0.11
C VAL A 52 -2.88 -2.21 0.70
N LEU A 53 -1.87 -1.62 0.06
CA LEU A 53 -0.89 -0.78 0.74
C LEU A 53 -1.45 0.58 1.21
N GLY A 54 -2.68 0.92 0.84
CA GLY A 54 -3.38 2.10 1.34
C GLY A 54 -3.06 3.38 0.58
N ILE A 55 -2.98 3.30 -0.75
CA ILE A 55 -2.80 4.48 -1.59
C ILE A 55 -3.92 5.51 -1.36
N SER A 56 -3.53 6.76 -1.12
CA SER A 56 -4.46 7.86 -0.83
C SER A 56 -4.90 8.59 -2.10
N ASN A 57 -4.01 8.67 -3.09
CA ASN A 57 -4.30 9.29 -4.37
C ASN A 57 -4.76 8.24 -5.39
N LEU A 58 -6.07 8.13 -5.58
CA LEU A 58 -6.69 7.12 -6.46
C LEU A 58 -6.35 7.27 -7.95
N SER A 59 -5.94 8.46 -8.39
CA SER A 59 -5.48 8.67 -9.76
C SER A 59 -4.29 7.78 -10.12
N GLN A 60 -3.44 7.45 -9.12
CA GLN A 60 -2.33 6.53 -9.32
C GLN A 60 -2.84 5.13 -9.68
N VAL A 61 -3.90 4.66 -9.03
CA VAL A 61 -4.56 3.40 -9.39
C VAL A 61 -5.67 3.60 -10.43
N ARG A 62 -5.58 4.62 -11.29
CA ARG A 62 -6.49 4.83 -12.45
C ARG A 62 -7.97 4.73 -12.08
N ALA A 63 -8.33 5.39 -10.98
CA ALA A 63 -9.69 5.44 -10.43
C ALA A 63 -9.99 6.87 -9.92
N ALA A 64 -11.23 7.33 -10.07
CA ALA A 64 -11.66 8.61 -9.52
C ALA A 64 -12.18 8.43 -8.08
N GLN A 65 -12.88 7.32 -7.85
CA GLN A 65 -13.43 6.93 -6.56
C GLN A 65 -13.15 5.46 -6.28
N LEU A 66 -13.28 5.06 -5.02
CA LEU A 66 -12.95 3.70 -4.60
C LEU A 66 -13.87 2.64 -5.23
N SER A 67 -15.14 2.95 -5.49
CA SER A 67 -16.09 2.05 -6.17
C SER A 67 -15.67 1.71 -7.60
N ASP A 68 -14.86 2.55 -8.25
CA ASP A 68 -14.33 2.28 -9.60
C ASP A 68 -13.36 1.09 -9.62
N LEU A 69 -12.86 0.69 -8.45
CA LEU A 69 -11.98 -0.47 -8.31
C LEU A 69 -12.75 -1.79 -8.33
N VAL A 70 -14.07 -1.77 -8.18
CA VAL A 70 -14.92 -2.97 -8.27
C VAL A 70 -15.13 -3.35 -9.73
N TYR A 71 -15.15 -4.66 -10.02
CA TYR A 71 -15.32 -5.20 -11.37
C TYR A 71 -16.54 -4.57 -12.07
N LYS A 72 -16.30 -3.97 -13.24
CA LYS A 72 -17.31 -3.21 -14.01
C LYS A 72 -18.12 -2.21 -13.16
N GLN A 73 -17.50 -1.62 -12.13
CA GLN A 73 -18.15 -0.67 -11.21
C GLN A 73 -19.46 -1.20 -10.59
N GLY A 74 -19.60 -2.52 -10.44
CA GLY A 74 -20.81 -3.14 -9.92
C GLY A 74 -21.89 -3.49 -10.93
N GLN A 75 -21.78 -3.04 -12.17
CA GLN A 75 -22.83 -3.23 -13.19
C GLN A 75 -23.02 -4.69 -13.61
N ALA A 76 -22.07 -5.56 -13.29
CA ALA A 76 -22.13 -7.00 -13.58
C ALA A 76 -22.58 -7.86 -12.37
N GLY A 77 -23.28 -7.26 -11.40
CA GLY A 77 -23.77 -7.97 -10.20
C GLY A 77 -22.69 -8.23 -9.14
N ILE A 78 -21.44 -7.90 -9.40
CA ILE A 78 -20.34 -7.98 -8.43
C ILE A 78 -20.22 -6.65 -7.70
N SER A 79 -20.78 -6.55 -6.49
CA SER A 79 -20.78 -5.32 -5.70
C SER A 79 -19.60 -5.21 -4.71
N LYS A 80 -18.69 -6.18 -4.70
CA LYS A 80 -17.58 -6.28 -3.76
C LYS A 80 -16.26 -6.52 -4.49
N ALA A 81 -15.21 -5.82 -4.07
CA ALA A 81 -13.84 -6.16 -4.43
C ALA A 81 -13.03 -6.47 -3.17
N THR A 82 -12.27 -7.55 -3.19
CA THR A 82 -11.40 -7.99 -2.10
C THR A 82 -10.02 -8.27 -2.64
N VAL A 83 -9.00 -7.69 -2.02
CA VAL A 83 -7.61 -8.03 -2.31
C VAL A 83 -6.94 -8.45 -1.01
N THR A 84 -6.29 -9.60 -1.03
CA THR A 84 -5.53 -10.15 0.10
C THR A 84 -4.09 -10.37 -0.34
N ILE A 85 -3.13 -9.87 0.45
CA ILE A 85 -1.71 -10.12 0.22
C ILE A 85 -1.18 -10.87 1.44
N THR A 86 -0.57 -12.02 1.18
CA THR A 86 0.20 -12.78 2.16
C THR A 86 1.66 -12.37 2.01
N PHE A 87 2.25 -11.90 3.10
CA PHE A 87 3.66 -11.58 3.20
C PHE A 87 4.39 -12.64 4.00
N ASP A 88 5.54 -13.08 3.49
CA ASP A 88 6.52 -13.83 4.26
C ASP A 88 7.27 -12.85 5.17
N ASN A 89 7.29 -13.16 6.47
CA ASN A 89 7.91 -12.39 7.54
C ASN A 89 8.94 -13.22 8.33
N THR A 90 9.47 -14.29 7.73
CA THR A 90 10.46 -15.18 8.36
C THR A 90 11.80 -14.48 8.64
N ASP A 91 12.20 -13.48 7.85
CA ASP A 91 13.40 -12.69 8.10
C ASP A 91 13.23 -11.78 9.33
N THR A 92 14.01 -12.04 10.38
CA THR A 92 13.97 -11.30 11.66
C THR A 92 14.60 -9.90 11.60
N SER A 93 15.37 -9.58 10.54
CA SER A 93 16.11 -8.32 10.45
C SER A 93 15.23 -7.10 10.18
N ASN A 94 14.04 -7.28 9.58
CA ASN A 94 13.15 -6.18 9.19
C ASN A 94 11.67 -6.57 9.35
N ARG A 95 11.30 -7.06 10.54
CA ARG A 95 9.90 -7.37 10.89
C ARG A 95 9.14 -6.08 11.24
N PRO A 96 7.87 -5.94 10.80
CA PRO A 96 7.05 -4.81 11.20
C PRO A 96 6.73 -4.88 12.70
N VAL A 97 6.77 -3.73 13.36
CA VAL A 97 6.60 -3.60 14.80
C VAL A 97 5.27 -4.23 15.27
N GLY A 98 5.35 -5.16 16.22
CA GLY A 98 4.18 -5.82 16.79
C GLY A 98 3.71 -7.06 16.01
N PHE A 99 4.44 -7.46 14.96
CA PHE A 99 4.20 -8.69 14.22
C PHE A 99 5.38 -9.67 14.28
N ASP A 100 6.29 -9.47 15.24
CA ASP A 100 7.52 -10.24 15.40
C ASP A 100 7.31 -11.74 15.65
N LYS A 101 6.10 -12.12 16.10
CA LYS A 101 5.72 -13.51 16.41
C LYS A 101 5.10 -14.26 15.23
N TYR A 102 4.86 -13.58 14.10
CA TYR A 102 4.20 -14.18 12.95
C TYR A 102 5.19 -14.36 11.82
N ASP A 103 5.36 -15.59 11.35
CA ASP A 103 6.17 -15.90 10.17
C ASP A 103 5.44 -15.51 8.87
N GLU A 104 4.12 -15.32 8.92
CA GLU A 104 3.32 -14.80 7.83
C GLU A 104 2.38 -13.68 8.29
N ILE A 105 2.27 -12.64 7.46
CA ILE A 105 1.35 -11.52 7.69
C ILE A 105 0.37 -11.46 6.52
N ILE A 106 -0.92 -11.56 6.82
CA ILE A 106 -2.00 -11.51 5.84
C ILE A 106 -2.70 -10.16 5.96
N VAL A 107 -2.58 -9.31 4.95
CA VAL A 107 -3.28 -8.04 4.88
C VAL A 107 -4.37 -8.14 3.83
N ARG A 108 -5.62 -7.88 4.24
CA ARG A 108 -6.78 -7.87 3.34
C ARG A 108 -7.46 -6.51 3.38
N ARG A 109 -7.75 -5.98 2.20
CA ARG A 109 -8.60 -4.81 2.02
C ARG A 109 -9.83 -5.21 1.21
N GLN A 110 -11.00 -4.82 1.71
CA GLN A 110 -12.27 -5.09 1.06
C GLN A 110 -13.06 -3.81 0.90
N ILE A 111 -13.68 -3.65 -0.26
CA ILE A 111 -14.66 -2.61 -0.54
C ILE A 111 -15.97 -3.20 -1.03
N VAL A 112 -17.06 -2.62 -0.56
CA VAL A 112 -18.43 -2.90 -1.04
C VAL A 112 -18.99 -1.59 -1.59
N ILE A 113 -19.58 -1.63 -2.79
CA ILE A 113 -20.25 -0.46 -3.39
C ILE A 113 -21.37 -0.02 -2.46
N ASN A 114 -21.42 1.28 -2.16
CA ASN A 114 -22.35 1.88 -1.18
C ASN A 114 -22.27 1.26 0.24
N GLY A 115 -21.20 0.51 0.51
CA GLY A 115 -20.96 -0.16 1.78
C GLY A 115 -19.70 0.34 2.45
N ARG A 116 -19.15 -0.47 3.36
CA ARG A 116 -17.96 -0.12 4.13
C ARG A 116 -16.68 -0.57 3.40
N ASN A 117 -15.65 0.26 3.50
CA ASN A 117 -14.27 -0.12 3.22
C ASN A 117 -13.65 -0.66 4.52
N THR A 118 -13.11 -1.87 4.48
CA THR A 118 -12.59 -2.54 5.67
C THR A 118 -11.19 -3.08 5.42
N TYR A 119 -10.37 -3.02 6.46
CA TYR A 119 -9.07 -3.65 6.50
C TYR A 119 -9.04 -4.73 7.57
N THR A 120 -8.34 -5.81 7.27
CA THR A 120 -7.99 -6.82 8.27
C THR A 120 -6.51 -7.18 8.15
N ILE A 121 -5.86 -7.38 9.28
CA ILE A 121 -4.49 -7.91 9.38
C ILE A 121 -4.59 -9.21 10.19
N ASN A 122 -4.14 -10.33 9.63
CA ASN A 122 -4.27 -11.66 10.24
C ASN A 122 -5.70 -11.97 10.71
N GLY A 123 -6.71 -11.51 9.94
CA GLY A 123 -8.13 -11.68 10.26
C GLY A 123 -8.71 -10.68 11.26
N ALA A 124 -7.88 -9.93 12.01
CA ALA A 124 -8.34 -8.91 12.94
C ALA A 124 -8.61 -7.58 12.21
N ALA A 125 -9.70 -6.89 12.56
CA ALA A 125 -10.03 -5.59 11.99
C ALA A 125 -8.92 -4.56 12.28
N ALA A 126 -8.54 -3.81 11.26
CA ALA A 126 -7.49 -2.78 11.34
C ALA A 126 -7.97 -1.46 10.74
N THR A 127 -7.41 -0.36 11.23
CA THR A 127 -7.64 0.97 10.65
C THR A 127 -6.65 1.25 9.52
N ASN A 128 -7.00 2.16 8.62
CA ASN A 128 -6.09 2.60 7.55
C ASN A 128 -4.75 3.11 8.11
N SER A 129 -4.79 3.86 9.23
CA SER A 129 -3.57 4.34 9.89
C SER A 129 -2.70 3.18 10.34
N ARG A 130 -3.27 2.17 11.00
CA ARG A 130 -2.53 1.03 11.51
C ARG A 130 -1.85 0.24 10.39
N VAL A 131 -2.56 0.01 9.28
CA VAL A 131 -1.99 -0.66 8.10
C VAL A 131 -0.86 0.17 7.49
N ALA A 132 -1.06 1.49 7.34
CA ALA A 132 -0.04 2.38 6.82
C ALA A 132 1.18 2.50 7.75
N ASP A 133 0.98 2.51 9.07
CA ASP A 133 2.05 2.50 10.08
C ASP A 133 2.87 1.21 9.97
N MET A 134 2.21 0.05 9.83
CA MET A 134 2.88 -1.24 9.63
C MET A 134 3.79 -1.21 8.39
N PHE A 135 3.27 -0.78 7.23
CA PHE A 135 4.09 -0.70 6.02
C PHE A 135 5.22 0.34 6.11
N ARG A 136 5.01 1.46 6.81
CA ARG A 136 6.08 2.44 7.07
C ARG A 136 7.22 1.86 7.89
N THR A 137 6.95 0.97 8.86
CA THR A 137 8.02 0.37 9.68
C THR A 137 8.99 -0.50 8.89
N VAL A 138 8.54 -1.09 7.78
CA VAL A 138 9.37 -1.89 6.87
C VAL A 138 9.89 -1.09 5.67
N GLY A 139 9.77 0.24 5.70
CA GLY A 139 10.23 1.13 4.63
C GLY A 139 9.33 1.17 3.39
N LEU A 140 8.12 0.61 3.46
CA LEU A 140 7.16 0.62 2.36
C LEU A 140 6.19 1.80 2.50
N ASN A 141 6.36 2.84 1.69
CA ASN A 141 5.48 4.00 1.67
C ASN A 141 4.89 4.24 0.27
N VAL A 142 3.70 3.69 0.00
CA VAL A 142 3.03 3.86 -1.31
C VAL A 142 2.50 5.26 -1.58
N ASN A 143 2.38 6.09 -0.55
CA ASN A 143 2.02 7.49 -0.73
C ASN A 143 3.25 8.33 -1.11
N ASN A 144 4.46 7.79 -0.95
CA ASN A 144 5.66 8.39 -1.48
C ASN A 144 5.70 8.16 -3.01
N PRO A 145 5.73 9.23 -3.84
CA PRO A 145 5.73 9.14 -5.29
C PRO A 145 6.90 8.34 -5.89
N HIS A 146 7.99 8.23 -5.14
CA HIS A 146 9.27 7.68 -5.60
C HIS A 146 9.39 6.17 -5.34
N PHE A 147 8.55 5.62 -4.47
CA PHE A 147 8.52 4.17 -4.20
C PHE A 147 7.84 3.38 -5.34
N LEU A 148 6.94 4.04 -6.08
CA LEU A 148 6.13 3.43 -7.12
C LEU A 148 6.28 4.17 -8.44
N ILE A 149 7.07 3.62 -9.35
CA ILE A 149 7.26 4.17 -10.69
C ILE A 149 6.26 3.50 -11.63
N MET A 150 5.15 4.18 -11.88
CA MET A 150 4.18 3.77 -12.89
C MET A 150 4.55 4.28 -14.27
N GLN A 151 3.92 3.73 -15.32
CA GLN A 151 4.04 4.22 -16.68
C GLN A 151 3.74 5.73 -16.75
N GLY A 152 4.57 6.48 -17.48
CA GLY A 152 4.47 7.94 -17.59
C GLY A 152 5.03 8.71 -16.41
N ARG A 153 5.44 8.05 -15.30
CA ARG A 153 6.04 8.72 -14.14
C ARG A 153 7.54 8.97 -14.32
N ILE A 154 8.20 8.26 -15.24
CA ILE A 154 9.64 8.41 -15.50
C ILE A 154 10.01 9.83 -15.97
N THR A 155 9.17 10.46 -16.80
CA THR A 155 9.35 11.86 -17.23
C THR A 155 9.18 12.82 -16.06
N LYS A 156 8.33 12.50 -15.08
CA LYS A 156 8.22 13.28 -13.86
C LYS A 156 9.48 13.18 -13.01
N VAL A 157 10.06 11.98 -12.89
CA VAL A 157 11.34 11.77 -12.18
C VAL A 157 12.47 12.57 -12.81
N LEU A 158 12.57 12.58 -14.14
CA LEU A 158 13.57 13.36 -14.87
C LEU A 158 13.41 14.88 -14.68
N ASN A 159 12.19 15.35 -14.44
CA ASN A 159 11.87 16.77 -14.26
C ASN A 159 11.67 17.19 -12.79
N MET A 160 12.12 16.38 -11.82
CA MET A 160 11.96 16.69 -10.40
C MET A 160 12.74 17.93 -10.01
N LYS A 161 12.11 18.80 -9.21
CA LYS A 161 12.81 19.94 -8.61
C LYS A 161 13.80 19.47 -7.54
N PRO A 162 14.87 20.23 -7.25
CA PRO A 162 15.87 19.85 -6.25
C PRO A 162 15.27 19.45 -4.89
N MET A 163 14.24 20.17 -4.42
CA MET A 163 13.54 19.84 -3.17
C MET A 163 12.82 18.48 -3.19
N GLU A 164 12.29 18.06 -4.35
CA GLU A 164 11.65 16.75 -4.51
C GLU A 164 12.69 15.63 -4.49
N ILE A 165 13.86 15.86 -5.09
CA ILE A 165 15.00 14.93 -5.07
C ILE A 165 15.51 14.76 -3.64
N VAL A 166 15.70 15.85 -2.89
CA VAL A 166 16.10 15.80 -1.47
C VAL A 166 15.08 15.00 -0.67
N GLY A 167 13.78 15.28 -0.85
CA GLY A 167 12.73 14.53 -0.16
C GLY A 167 12.69 13.03 -0.50
N MET A 168 13.14 12.63 -1.69
CA MET A 168 13.32 11.24 -2.07
C MET A 168 14.50 10.61 -1.33
N ILE A 169 15.63 11.31 -1.23
CA ILE A 169 16.82 10.85 -0.52
C ILE A 169 16.55 10.72 0.98
N GLU A 170 15.86 11.68 1.59
CA GLU A 170 15.46 11.63 3.01
C GLU A 170 14.56 10.44 3.34
N GLU A 171 13.68 10.04 2.41
CA GLU A 171 12.86 8.83 2.58
C GLU A 171 13.73 7.57 2.47
N ALA A 172 14.61 7.50 1.48
CA ALA A 172 15.52 6.37 1.29
C ALA A 172 16.49 6.20 2.47
N ALA A 173 16.92 7.31 3.09
CA ALA A 173 17.72 7.33 4.30
C ALA A 173 16.90 7.09 5.59
N GLY A 174 15.57 7.03 5.50
CA GLY A 174 14.67 6.80 6.64
C GLY A 174 14.51 7.99 7.61
N THR A 175 15.12 9.15 7.31
CA THR A 175 15.11 10.33 8.20
C THR A 175 13.74 11.02 8.25
N ARG A 176 12.97 10.93 7.15
CA ARG A 176 11.67 11.62 7.03
C ARG A 176 10.63 11.16 8.04
N MET A 177 10.59 9.87 8.37
CA MET A 177 9.61 9.35 9.35
C MET A 177 9.88 9.91 10.75
N TYR A 178 11.15 10.06 11.12
CA TYR A 178 11.56 10.67 12.37
C TYR A 178 11.16 12.15 12.43
N GLU A 179 11.48 12.92 11.38
CA GLU A 179 11.14 14.35 11.30
C GLU A 179 9.62 14.59 11.39
N ALA A 180 8.82 13.75 10.73
CA ALA A 180 7.36 13.84 10.75
C ALA A 180 6.77 13.54 12.14
N LYS A 181 7.27 12.52 12.85
CA LYS A 181 6.85 12.22 14.23
C LYS A 181 7.28 13.33 15.20
N LYS A 182 8.48 13.86 15.04
CA LYS A 182 8.97 15.00 15.81
C LYS A 182 8.08 16.23 15.63
N GLN A 183 7.75 16.58 14.38
CA GLN A 183 6.85 17.71 14.10
C GLN A 183 5.44 17.50 14.67
N SER A 184 4.87 16.30 14.58
CA SER A 184 3.53 16.04 15.14
C SER A 184 3.51 16.13 16.67
N ALA A 185 4.56 15.63 17.33
CA ALA A 185 4.75 15.76 18.76
C ALA A 185 4.88 17.23 19.18
N VAL A 186 5.71 18.02 18.48
CA VAL A 186 5.87 19.47 18.72
C VAL A 186 4.54 20.20 18.57
N ARG A 187 3.80 19.96 17.48
CA ARG A 187 2.46 20.54 17.26
C ARG A 187 1.47 20.18 18.37
N THR A 188 1.56 18.96 18.90
CA THR A 188 0.70 18.51 20.00
C THR A 188 1.04 19.25 21.30
N ILE A 189 2.34 19.46 21.57
CA ILE A 189 2.82 20.24 22.71
C ILE A 189 2.36 21.70 22.59
N GLU A 190 2.52 22.32 21.42
CA GLU A 190 2.08 23.71 21.17
C GLU A 190 0.58 23.88 21.37
N LYS A 191 -0.23 22.96 20.83
CA LYS A 191 -1.69 22.97 21.05
C LYS A 191 -2.07 22.83 22.52
N ARG A 192 -1.36 22.00 23.27
CA ARG A 192 -1.57 21.85 24.72
C ARG A 192 -1.18 23.12 25.46
N LYS A 193 0.00 23.69 25.19
CA LYS A 193 0.44 24.96 25.80
C LYS A 193 -0.55 26.10 25.51
N ALA A 194 -1.02 26.23 24.27
CA ALA A 194 -2.01 27.25 23.90
C ALA A 194 -3.36 27.09 24.62
N LYS A 195 -3.75 25.85 24.99
CA LYS A 195 -4.93 25.59 25.83
C LYS A 195 -4.74 25.91 27.31
N TRP A 196 -3.51 25.85 27.81
CA TRP A 196 -3.19 26.12 29.22
C TRP A 196 -2.95 27.61 29.50
N LEU A 197 -2.65 28.40 28.47
CA LEU A 197 -2.49 29.86 28.53
C LEU A 197 -3.80 30.64 28.29
N LYS A 198 -4.93 29.95 28.12
CA LYS A 198 -6.29 30.51 28.11
C LYS A 198 -7.00 30.10 29.38
#